data_AF-A0A359LQI2-F1
#
_entry.id   AF-A0A359LQI2-F1
#
_cell.length_a   1.000
_cell.length_b   1.000
_cell.length_c   1.000
_cell.angle_alpha   90.00
_cell.angle_beta   90.00
_cell.angle_gamma   90.00
#
_symmetry.space_group_name_H-M   'P 1'
#
loop_
_entity.id
_entity.type
_entity.pdbx_description
1 polymer ?
#
loop_
_entity_poly.entity_id
_entity_poly.type
_entity_poly.pdbx_seq_one_letter_code
_entity_poly.pdbx_strand_id
1 'polypeptide(L)'
;MVAALLLLQAAATLTTHKHASGLAARVPSDWTVESQAQGLLLKPPGAAFDPRRQDNAEVYFATSEPGYDPEEEREFVSQIASGFLQSGAIVTRNAERAAFAAGASYTWEFRHPATGRPFSVRLYIRPEPPRAHAILAMGDAARLAARDEQVRSLLSGLKFEEPRIDTRLADDHPLAQMWLERLRGKTLAGRTTRHLAEDGVITIGPNPAIAAPAGKWRIRAINGFAFLEITPPQGDPKLLSLEQTPAGLLVDGSPVTKIY
;
A
#
# COMPACT_ATOMS: atom_id res chain seq x y z
N MET A 1 -25.16 43.71 12.37
CA MET A 1 -24.01 43.23 13.17
C MET A 1 -24.00 41.72 13.12
N VAL A 2 -23.17 41.13 12.25
CA VAL A 2 -22.99 39.67 12.16
C VAL A 2 -21.76 39.32 13.01
N ALA A 3 -21.97 38.56 14.08
CA ALA A 3 -20.90 38.11 14.96
C ALA A 3 -20.01 37.11 14.18
N ALA A 4 -18.77 37.51 13.93
CA ALA A 4 -17.72 36.63 13.44
C ALA A 4 -17.38 35.65 14.56
N LEU A 5 -17.91 34.42 14.47
CA LEU A 5 -17.51 33.32 15.33
C LEU A 5 -16.12 32.85 14.89
N LEU A 6 -15.08 33.48 15.44
CA LEU A 6 -13.70 33.02 15.35
C LEU A 6 -13.59 31.69 16.13
N LEU A 7 -13.85 30.58 15.44
CA LEU A 7 -13.44 29.26 15.90
C LEU A 7 -11.91 29.23 15.89
N LEU A 8 -11.30 29.34 17.08
CA LEU A 8 -9.91 28.92 17.27
C LEU A 8 -9.83 27.44 16.91
N GLN A 9 -9.36 27.11 15.71
CA GLN A 9 -8.86 25.77 15.42
C GLN A 9 -7.58 25.58 16.25
N ALA A 10 -7.70 24.84 17.36
CA ALA A 10 -6.52 24.32 18.02
C ALA A 10 -5.71 23.52 17.00
N ALA A 11 -4.42 23.80 16.89
CA ALA A 11 -3.54 23.02 16.03
C ALA A 11 -3.60 21.55 16.49
N ALA A 12 -4.07 20.66 15.62
CA ALA A 12 -4.11 19.24 15.93
C ALA A 12 -2.69 18.73 16.18
N THR A 13 -2.49 18.00 17.28
CA THR A 13 -1.23 17.29 17.52
C THR A 13 -1.11 16.15 16.51
N LEU A 14 0.07 16.01 15.89
CA LEU A 14 0.35 14.97 14.91
C LEU A 14 1.14 13.83 15.55
N THR A 15 0.72 12.60 15.29
CA THR A 15 1.43 11.37 15.67
C THR A 15 2.04 10.73 14.42
N THR A 16 3.27 10.24 14.52
CA THR A 16 3.91 9.52 13.41
C THR A 16 3.61 8.03 13.52
N HIS A 17 2.99 7.47 12.50
CA HIS A 17 2.71 6.04 12.37
C HIS A 17 3.63 5.47 11.30
N LYS A 18 4.33 4.39 11.64
CA LYS A 18 5.17 3.65 10.70
C LYS A 18 4.46 2.36 10.32
N HIS A 19 4.45 2.10 9.03
CA HIS A 19 3.94 0.89 8.46
C HIS A 19 5.08 -0.07 8.14
N ALA A 20 4.70 -1.34 8.20
CA ALA A 20 5.41 -2.48 7.68
C ALA A 20 6.13 -2.25 6.33
N SER A 21 5.45 -1.57 5.41
CA SER A 21 5.92 -1.34 4.03
C SER A 21 7.05 -0.34 3.91
N GLY A 22 7.41 0.35 4.99
CA GLY A 22 8.20 1.55 4.95
C GLY A 22 7.38 2.83 4.76
N LEU A 23 6.06 2.75 4.56
CA LEU A 23 5.20 3.93 4.61
C LEU A 23 5.23 4.52 6.03
N ALA A 24 5.54 5.81 6.14
CA ALA A 24 5.40 6.59 7.36
C ALA A 24 4.40 7.73 7.14
N ALA A 25 3.48 7.91 8.08
CA ALA A 25 2.42 8.92 7.99
C ALA A 25 2.40 9.78 9.26
N ARG A 26 2.29 11.10 9.10
CA ARG A 26 1.97 12.01 10.21
C ARG A 26 0.46 12.25 10.21
N VAL A 27 -0.22 11.72 11.22
CA VAL A 27 -1.68 11.70 11.30
C VAL A 27 -2.13 12.47 12.55
N PRO A 28 -3.22 13.26 12.49
CA PRO A 28 -3.82 13.84 13.70
C PRO A 28 -4.06 12.78 14.78
N SER A 29 -3.72 13.13 16.02
CA SER A 29 -3.73 12.21 17.17
C SER A 29 -5.12 11.69 17.55
N ASP A 30 -6.17 12.38 17.10
CA ASP A 30 -7.57 12.02 17.28
C ASP A 30 -8.08 11.04 16.19
N TRP A 31 -7.26 10.72 15.19
CA TRP A 31 -7.57 9.69 14.20
C TRP A 31 -7.11 8.32 14.68
N THR A 32 -7.92 7.30 14.40
CA THR A 32 -7.51 5.91 14.57
C THR A 32 -6.74 5.45 13.34
N VAL A 33 -5.62 4.76 13.56
CA VAL A 33 -4.75 4.23 12.51
C VAL A 33 -4.59 2.72 12.70
N GLU A 34 -4.86 1.96 11.65
CA GLU A 34 -4.71 0.50 11.63
C GLU A 34 -3.79 0.09 10.48
N SER A 35 -2.84 -0.80 10.75
CA SER A 35 -1.99 -1.38 9.70
C SER A 35 -2.74 -2.46 8.93
N GLN A 36 -2.62 -2.42 7.60
CA GLN A 36 -3.20 -3.37 6.65
C GLN A 36 -2.08 -3.96 5.80
N ALA A 37 -2.33 -5.02 5.05
CA ALA A 37 -1.28 -5.67 4.26
C ALA A 37 -0.52 -4.71 3.32
N GLN A 38 -1.23 -3.72 2.73
CA GLN A 38 -0.67 -2.82 1.72
C GLN A 38 -0.45 -1.38 2.22
N GLY A 39 -0.80 -1.05 3.45
CA GLY A 39 -0.75 0.34 3.89
C GLY A 39 -1.46 0.62 5.22
N LEU A 40 -1.88 1.86 5.41
CA LEU A 40 -2.53 2.32 6.63
C LEU A 40 -4.01 2.64 6.37
N LEU A 41 -4.89 2.02 7.14
CA LEU A 41 -6.29 2.41 7.23
C LEU A 41 -6.41 3.55 8.26
N LEU A 42 -6.91 4.70 7.83
CA LEU A 42 -7.06 5.89 8.66
C LEU A 42 -8.56 6.17 8.86
N LYS A 43 -8.96 6.36 10.12
CA LYS A 43 -10.34 6.64 10.51
C LYS A 43 -10.39 7.93 11.33
N PRO A 44 -11.02 8.99 10.81
CA PRO A 44 -11.16 10.24 11.56
C PRO A 44 -12.13 10.08 12.74
N PRO A 45 -12.17 11.05 13.68
CA PRO A 45 -13.10 11.04 14.79
C PRO A 45 -14.55 10.85 14.34
N GLY A 46 -15.26 9.95 15.01
CA GLY A 46 -16.67 9.64 14.73
C GLY A 46 -16.90 8.90 13.40
N ALA A 47 -15.86 8.43 12.72
CA ALA A 47 -15.99 7.46 11.63
C ALA A 47 -15.98 6.04 12.19
N ALA A 48 -16.94 5.24 11.76
CA ALA A 48 -16.95 3.80 11.95
C ALA A 48 -16.72 3.14 10.59
N PHE A 49 -15.85 2.14 10.57
CA PHE A 49 -15.60 1.30 9.40
C PHE A 49 -15.85 -0.15 9.77
N ASP A 50 -16.76 -0.79 9.03
CA ASP A 50 -17.00 -2.22 9.05
C ASP A 50 -16.81 -2.71 7.61
N PRO A 51 -15.80 -3.57 7.35
CA PRO A 51 -15.53 -4.08 6.00
C PRO A 51 -16.68 -4.92 5.42
N ARG A 52 -17.63 -5.37 6.24
CA ARG A 52 -18.82 -6.12 5.80
C ARG A 52 -19.98 -5.20 5.41
N ARG A 53 -19.88 -3.90 5.74
CA ARG A 53 -20.88 -2.90 5.41
C ARG A 53 -20.46 -2.12 4.17
N GLN A 54 -21.43 -1.82 3.31
CA GLN A 54 -21.21 -0.99 2.12
C GLN A 54 -21.49 0.50 2.41
N ASP A 55 -22.20 0.80 3.50
CA ASP A 55 -22.65 2.14 3.89
C ASP A 55 -21.74 2.79 4.95
N ASN A 56 -20.45 2.44 4.95
CA ASN A 56 -19.47 3.04 5.85
C ASN A 56 -19.51 4.57 5.72
N ALA A 57 -19.55 5.24 6.87
CA ALA A 57 -19.66 6.70 6.89
C ALA A 57 -18.45 7.33 6.19
N GLU A 58 -17.25 6.80 6.48
CA GLU A 58 -16.01 7.30 5.94
C GLU A 58 -14.81 6.43 6.28
N VAL A 59 -13.87 6.30 5.36
CA VAL A 59 -12.58 5.65 5.57
C VAL A 59 -11.55 6.18 4.60
N TYR A 60 -10.28 6.14 5.02
CA TYR A 60 -9.12 6.49 4.20
C TYR A 60 -8.11 5.36 4.20
N PHE A 61 -7.48 5.14 3.07
CA PHE A 61 -6.42 4.16 2.90
C PHE A 61 -5.18 4.85 2.31
N ALA A 62 -4.11 4.94 3.10
CA ALA A 62 -2.84 5.50 2.68
C ALA A 62 -1.88 4.38 2.24
N THR A 63 -1.28 4.53 1.07
CA THR A 63 -0.28 3.62 0.51
C THR A 63 0.90 4.39 -0.11
N SER A 64 1.99 3.67 -0.38
CA SER A 64 3.12 4.17 -1.15
C SER A 64 3.59 3.10 -2.12
N GLU A 65 3.33 3.30 -3.40
CA GLU A 65 3.60 2.33 -4.46
C GLU A 65 4.90 2.69 -5.20
N PRO A 66 5.84 1.75 -5.40
CA PRO A 66 6.98 1.94 -6.29
C PRO A 66 6.56 1.88 -7.76
N GLY A 67 7.43 2.32 -8.66
CA GLY A 67 7.24 2.16 -10.11
C GLY A 67 6.16 3.07 -10.69
N TYR A 68 5.84 4.18 -10.02
CA TYR A 68 4.87 5.14 -10.52
C TYR A 68 5.41 5.92 -11.72
N ASP A 69 4.71 5.83 -12.85
CA ASP A 69 4.92 6.67 -14.02
C ASP A 69 3.77 7.68 -14.19
N PRO A 70 4.04 9.00 -14.15
CA PRO A 70 3.03 10.02 -14.44
C PRO A 70 2.34 9.86 -15.81
N GLU A 71 2.98 9.25 -16.81
CA GLU A 71 2.38 8.99 -18.12
C GLU A 71 1.30 7.88 -18.04
N GLU A 72 1.46 6.94 -17.12
CA GLU A 72 0.53 5.82 -16.86
C GLU A 72 -0.55 6.17 -15.81
N GLU A 73 -0.49 7.35 -15.20
CA GLU A 73 -1.42 7.83 -14.15
C GLU A 73 -2.90 7.65 -14.57
N ARG A 74 -3.22 7.92 -15.84
CA ARG A 74 -4.59 7.77 -16.36
C ARG A 74 -5.05 6.31 -16.36
N GLU A 75 -4.17 5.38 -16.70
CA GLU A 75 -4.49 3.95 -16.71
C GLU A 75 -4.69 3.45 -15.27
N PHE A 76 -3.78 3.80 -14.37
CA PHE A 76 -3.89 3.49 -12.95
C PHE A 76 -5.23 3.97 -12.34
N VAL A 77 -5.61 5.22 -12.61
CA VAL A 77 -6.89 5.80 -12.16
C VAL A 77 -8.09 5.05 -12.75
N SER A 78 -8.02 4.63 -14.02
CA SER A 78 -9.06 3.85 -14.68
C SER A 78 -9.25 2.45 -14.07
N GLN A 79 -8.14 1.79 -13.69
CA GLN A 79 -8.18 0.50 -13.01
C GLN A 79 -8.85 0.61 -11.63
N ILE A 80 -8.50 1.65 -10.85
CA ILE A 80 -9.16 1.94 -9.57
C ILE A 80 -10.65 2.22 -9.77
N ALA A 81 -11.00 3.05 -10.76
CA ALA A 81 -12.39 3.35 -11.10
C ALA A 81 -13.20 2.07 -11.37
N SER A 82 -12.65 1.17 -12.19
CA SER A 82 -13.30 -0.07 -12.59
C SER A 82 -13.65 -0.95 -11.38
N GLY A 83 -12.81 -0.97 -10.35
CA GLY A 83 -13.03 -1.79 -9.15
C GLY A 83 -14.30 -1.47 -8.38
N PHE A 84 -14.66 -0.19 -8.22
CA PHE A 84 -15.89 0.18 -7.50
C PHE A 84 -17.10 0.45 -8.40
N LEU A 85 -16.88 0.77 -9.69
CA LEU A 85 -17.99 0.94 -10.64
C LEU A 85 -18.71 -0.38 -10.96
N GLN A 86 -18.06 -1.52 -10.78
CA GLN A 86 -18.68 -2.85 -10.92
C GLN A 86 -19.83 -3.11 -9.92
N SER A 87 -19.99 -2.27 -8.89
CA SER A 87 -21.05 -2.40 -7.87
C SER A 87 -22.46 -2.01 -8.34
N GLY A 88 -22.65 -1.61 -9.61
CA GLY A 88 -23.94 -1.16 -10.13
C GLY A 88 -24.34 0.24 -9.66
N ALA A 89 -23.39 1.01 -9.14
CA ALA A 89 -23.60 2.40 -8.72
C ALA A 89 -23.85 3.32 -9.92
N ILE A 90 -24.83 4.22 -9.79
CA ILE A 90 -25.10 5.26 -10.80
C ILE A 90 -24.17 6.43 -10.55
N VAL A 91 -23.19 6.60 -11.44
CA VAL A 91 -22.21 7.69 -11.39
C VAL A 91 -22.88 9.01 -11.69
N THR A 92 -22.83 9.95 -10.74
CA THR A 92 -23.29 11.33 -10.92
C THR A 92 -22.14 12.26 -11.28
N ARG A 93 -20.91 11.92 -10.90
CA ARG A 93 -19.69 12.63 -11.28
C ARG A 93 -18.57 11.63 -11.57
N ASN A 94 -17.96 11.74 -12.75
CA ASN A 94 -16.82 10.93 -13.12
C ASN A 94 -15.50 11.59 -12.69
N ALA A 95 -14.42 10.81 -12.60
CA ALA A 95 -13.11 11.28 -12.18
C ALA A 95 -12.59 12.42 -13.07
N GLU A 96 -12.69 13.63 -12.56
CA GLU A 96 -11.96 14.79 -13.07
C GLU A 96 -10.66 14.95 -12.28
N ARG A 97 -9.56 15.12 -13.02
CA ARG A 97 -8.26 15.41 -12.43
C ARG A 97 -8.23 16.85 -11.93
N ALA A 98 -8.11 17.04 -10.62
CA ALA A 98 -7.89 18.34 -10.00
C ALA A 98 -6.47 18.40 -9.41
N ALA A 99 -5.62 19.23 -10.02
CA ALA A 99 -4.25 19.44 -9.56
C ALA A 99 -4.21 20.28 -8.27
N PHE A 100 -3.20 20.03 -7.43
CA PHE A 100 -2.85 20.86 -6.28
C PHE A 100 -1.33 20.89 -6.11
N ALA A 101 -0.82 21.76 -5.21
CA ALA A 101 0.60 22.07 -5.11
C ALA A 101 1.53 20.84 -4.97
N ALA A 102 1.04 19.79 -4.31
CA ALA A 102 1.80 18.57 -4.04
C ALA A 102 1.30 17.35 -4.85
N GLY A 103 0.44 17.50 -5.86
CA GLY A 103 -0.09 16.32 -6.56
C GLY A 103 -1.40 16.54 -7.33
N ALA A 104 -2.18 15.48 -7.45
CA ALA A 104 -3.48 15.50 -8.11
C ALA A 104 -4.52 14.70 -7.33
N SER A 105 -5.79 15.06 -7.53
CA SER A 105 -6.93 14.35 -6.98
C SER A 105 -7.93 13.97 -8.05
N TYR A 106 -8.62 12.86 -7.85
CA TYR A 106 -9.68 12.34 -8.69
C TYR A 106 -10.89 12.09 -7.82
N THR A 107 -12.06 12.57 -8.25
CA THR A 107 -13.29 12.43 -7.48
C THR A 107 -14.35 11.73 -8.30
N TRP A 108 -14.88 10.65 -7.77
CA TRP A 108 -16.10 10.02 -8.24
C TRP A 108 -17.20 10.27 -7.23
N GLU A 109 -18.40 10.57 -7.73
CA GLU A 109 -19.60 10.68 -6.91
C GLU A 109 -20.69 9.81 -7.51
N PHE A 110 -21.43 9.12 -6.66
CA PHE A 110 -22.53 8.26 -7.05
C PHE A 110 -23.57 8.18 -5.94
N ARG A 111 -24.73 7.60 -6.27
CA ARG A 111 -25.75 7.25 -5.29
C ARG A 111 -25.51 5.84 -4.80
N HIS A 112 -25.36 5.65 -3.49
CA HIS A 112 -25.18 4.32 -2.91
C HIS A 112 -26.44 3.48 -3.18
N PRO A 113 -26.32 2.29 -3.81
CA PRO A 113 -27.48 1.54 -4.31
C PRO A 113 -28.45 1.12 -3.20
N ALA A 114 -27.94 0.77 -2.01
CA ALA A 114 -28.80 0.32 -0.91
C ALA A 114 -29.45 1.45 -0.10
N THR A 115 -28.88 2.67 -0.10
CA THR A 115 -29.32 3.76 0.81
C THR A 115 -29.77 5.02 0.09
N GLY A 116 -29.50 5.14 -1.22
CA GLY A 116 -29.79 6.35 -2.01
C GLY A 116 -28.98 7.59 -1.63
N ARG A 117 -28.08 7.48 -0.64
CA ARG A 117 -27.30 8.60 -0.13
C ARG A 117 -26.17 8.98 -1.11
N PRO A 118 -25.77 10.27 -1.17
CA PRO A 118 -24.58 10.67 -1.89
C PRO A 118 -23.34 10.01 -1.29
N PHE A 119 -22.61 9.29 -2.12
CA PHE A 119 -21.37 8.63 -1.76
C PHE A 119 -20.27 9.13 -2.69
N SER A 120 -19.04 9.21 -2.19
CA SER A 120 -17.89 9.64 -2.97
C SER A 120 -16.71 8.72 -2.74
N VAL A 121 -15.96 8.51 -3.81
CA VAL A 121 -14.62 7.93 -3.78
C VAL A 121 -13.69 9.04 -4.25
N ARG A 122 -12.59 9.26 -3.52
CA ARG A 122 -11.56 10.23 -3.89
C ARG A 122 -10.19 9.60 -3.83
N LEU A 123 -9.40 9.79 -4.87
CA LEU A 123 -8.02 9.36 -4.91
C LEU A 123 -7.13 10.60 -4.92
N TYR A 124 -6.25 10.72 -3.95
CA TYR A 124 -5.22 11.75 -3.89
C TYR A 124 -3.88 11.10 -4.17
N ILE A 125 -3.12 11.61 -5.13
CA ILE A 125 -1.81 11.07 -5.51
C ILE A 125 -0.76 12.18 -5.42
N ARG A 126 0.38 11.87 -4.80
CA ARG A 126 1.60 12.67 -4.86
C ARG A 126 2.74 11.82 -5.43
N PRO A 127 3.20 12.13 -6.65
CA PRO A 127 4.41 11.52 -7.20
C PRO A 127 5.65 11.90 -6.38
N GLU A 128 6.51 10.93 -6.09
CA GLU A 128 7.81 11.10 -5.45
C GLU A 128 8.76 10.03 -6.01
N PRO A 129 9.40 10.26 -7.18
CA PRO A 129 10.19 9.25 -7.86
C PRO A 129 11.22 8.57 -6.93
N PRO A 130 11.33 7.23 -6.96
CA PRO A 130 10.74 6.28 -7.93
C PRO A 130 9.35 5.74 -7.53
N ARG A 131 8.59 6.45 -6.69
CA ARG A 131 7.32 6.00 -6.11
C ARG A 131 6.22 7.06 -6.24
N ALA A 132 5.01 6.70 -5.83
CA ALA A 132 3.95 7.64 -5.51
C ALA A 132 3.30 7.30 -4.18
N HIS A 133 2.93 8.34 -3.43
CA HIS A 133 2.07 8.21 -2.26
C HIS A 133 0.65 8.45 -2.68
N ALA A 134 -0.27 7.65 -2.15
CA ALA A 134 -1.68 7.79 -2.45
C ALA A 134 -2.53 7.69 -1.18
N ILE A 135 -3.63 8.44 -1.16
CA ILE A 135 -4.71 8.26 -0.21
C ILE A 135 -6.00 8.00 -1.01
N LEU A 136 -6.60 6.83 -0.81
CA LEU A 136 -7.94 6.51 -1.29
C LEU A 136 -8.94 6.79 -0.17
N ALA A 137 -9.89 7.68 -0.41
CA ALA A 137 -10.96 8.04 0.50
C ALA A 137 -12.29 7.51 -0.02
N MET A 138 -13.13 6.97 0.85
CA MET A 138 -14.46 6.45 0.50
C MET A 138 -15.45 6.76 1.61
N GLY A 139 -16.65 7.22 1.26
CA GLY A 139 -17.68 7.50 2.26
C GLY A 139 -18.76 8.47 1.79
N ASP A 140 -19.45 9.07 2.77
CA ASP A 140 -20.40 10.15 2.56
C ASP A 140 -19.73 11.35 1.86
N ALA A 141 -20.31 11.80 0.75
CA ALA A 141 -19.69 12.80 -0.11
C ALA A 141 -19.45 14.14 0.61
N ALA A 142 -20.37 14.56 1.51
CA ALA A 142 -20.25 15.82 2.22
C ALA A 142 -19.12 15.77 3.26
N ARG A 143 -18.96 14.63 3.95
CA ARG A 143 -17.87 14.47 4.90
C ARG A 143 -16.49 14.45 4.24
N LEU A 144 -16.36 13.75 3.11
CA LEU A 144 -15.12 13.76 2.33
C LEU A 144 -14.79 15.16 1.81
N ALA A 145 -15.78 15.91 1.35
CA ALA A 145 -15.60 17.30 0.94
C ALA A 145 -15.09 18.18 2.09
N ALA A 146 -15.66 18.04 3.29
CA ALA A 146 -15.27 18.81 4.46
C ALA A 146 -13.83 18.51 4.94
N ARG A 147 -13.26 17.36 4.56
CA ARG A 147 -11.90 16.94 4.95
C ARG A 147 -10.86 17.08 3.86
N ASP A 148 -11.23 17.64 2.70
CA ASP A 148 -10.37 17.68 1.53
C ASP A 148 -8.99 18.32 1.81
N GLU A 149 -8.97 19.48 2.45
CA GLU A 149 -7.73 20.17 2.81
C GLU A 149 -6.89 19.39 3.83
N GLN A 150 -7.54 18.79 4.84
CA GLN A 150 -6.87 17.97 5.84
C GLN A 150 -6.21 16.74 5.20
N VAL A 151 -6.88 16.10 4.23
CA VAL A 151 -6.36 14.91 3.53
C VAL A 151 -5.20 15.28 2.60
N ARG A 152 -5.27 16.43 1.91
CA ARG A 152 -4.12 16.93 1.13
C ARG A 152 -2.91 17.22 2.03
N SER A 153 -3.14 17.73 3.25
CA SER A 153 -2.09 17.92 4.26
C SER A 153 -1.53 16.59 4.78
N LEU A 154 -2.39 15.58 5.00
CA LEU A 154 -1.96 14.22 5.34
C LEU A 154 -1.07 13.62 4.24
N LEU A 155 -1.51 13.72 2.98
CA LEU A 155 -0.75 13.24 1.82
C LEU A 155 0.62 13.91 1.73
N SER A 156 0.71 15.22 2.00
CA SER A 156 1.98 15.93 2.01
C SER A 156 2.91 15.49 3.15
N GLY A 157 2.36 14.91 4.21
CA GLY A 157 3.10 14.33 5.33
C GLY A 157 3.52 12.86 5.16
N LEU A 158 3.02 12.15 4.13
CA LEU A 158 3.45 10.78 3.86
C LEU A 158 4.92 10.74 3.45
N LYS A 159 5.62 9.68 3.85
CA LYS A 159 7.02 9.44 3.50
C LYS A 159 7.25 7.96 3.33
N PHE A 160 8.28 7.63 2.57
CA PHE A 160 8.84 6.29 2.57
C PHE A 160 10.12 6.30 3.41
N GLU A 161 10.17 5.46 4.42
CA GLU A 161 11.37 5.15 5.19
C GLU A 161 11.68 3.69 4.93
N GLU A 162 12.88 3.39 4.43
CA GLU A 162 13.30 2.02 4.25
C GLU A 162 13.08 1.24 5.56
N PRO A 163 12.40 0.08 5.51
CA PRO A 163 12.19 -0.75 6.67
C PRO A 163 13.54 -1.03 7.35
N ARG A 164 13.73 -0.50 8.57
CA ARG A 164 14.94 -0.80 9.33
C ARG A 164 14.89 -2.26 9.76
N ILE A 165 15.95 -2.98 9.43
CA ILE A 165 16.17 -4.36 9.85
C ILE A 165 16.44 -4.33 11.35
N ASP A 166 15.46 -4.67 12.17
CA ASP A 166 15.75 -5.02 13.55
C ASP A 166 16.34 -6.44 13.54
N THR A 167 17.53 -6.58 14.10
CA THR A 167 18.41 -7.77 14.01
C THR A 167 17.80 -9.08 14.55
N ARG A 168 16.57 -9.06 15.07
CA ARG A 168 15.86 -10.25 15.55
C ARG A 168 14.94 -10.81 14.46
N LEU A 169 15.60 -11.53 13.55
CA LEU A 169 15.05 -12.27 12.42
C LEU A 169 14.17 -13.43 12.92
N ALA A 170 12.89 -13.40 12.61
CA ALA A 170 11.92 -14.40 13.05
C ALA A 170 11.50 -15.29 11.88
N ASP A 171 12.20 -16.43 11.73
CA ASP A 171 11.91 -17.47 10.72
C ASP A 171 10.54 -18.14 10.91
N ASP A 172 9.87 -17.88 12.03
CA ASP A 172 8.55 -18.37 12.43
C ASP A 172 7.40 -17.40 12.12
N HIS A 173 7.66 -16.24 11.52
CA HIS A 173 6.62 -15.26 11.25
C HIS A 173 5.57 -15.81 10.23
N PRO A 174 4.25 -15.69 10.49
CA PRO A 174 3.21 -16.27 9.62
C PRO A 174 3.31 -15.85 8.15
N LEU A 175 3.71 -14.60 7.90
CA LEU A 175 3.96 -14.13 6.53
C LEU A 175 5.14 -14.85 5.87
N ALA A 176 6.24 -15.07 6.58
CA ALA A 176 7.37 -15.82 6.05
C ALA A 176 6.94 -17.26 5.74
N GLN A 177 6.17 -17.89 6.63
CA GLN A 177 5.62 -19.24 6.43
C GLN A 177 4.68 -19.32 5.22
N MET A 178 3.75 -18.37 5.06
CA MET A 178 2.88 -18.29 3.89
C MET A 178 3.69 -18.17 2.59
N TRP A 179 4.75 -17.36 2.58
CA TRP A 179 5.62 -17.22 1.42
C TRP A 179 6.47 -18.46 1.17
N LEU A 180 6.96 -19.13 2.22
CA LEU A 180 7.66 -20.41 2.12
C LEU A 180 6.76 -21.48 1.50
N GLU A 181 5.49 -21.57 1.92
CA GLU A 181 4.50 -22.46 1.32
C GLU A 181 4.23 -22.11 -0.15
N ARG A 182 4.07 -20.82 -0.47
CA ARG A 182 3.83 -20.36 -1.85
C ARG A 182 5.00 -20.62 -2.79
N LEU A 183 6.23 -20.59 -2.29
CA LEU A 183 7.43 -20.86 -3.07
C LEU A 183 7.80 -22.35 -3.08
N ARG A 184 7.22 -23.18 -2.22
CA ARG A 184 7.46 -24.63 -2.18
C ARG A 184 7.04 -25.29 -3.50
N GLY A 185 7.93 -26.10 -4.09
CA GLY A 185 7.71 -26.75 -5.38
C GLY A 185 7.80 -25.83 -6.60
N LYS A 186 7.92 -24.51 -6.44
CA LYS A 186 8.12 -23.57 -7.55
C LYS A 186 9.58 -23.51 -7.97
N THR A 187 9.83 -23.39 -9.27
CA THR A 187 11.19 -23.20 -9.77
C THR A 187 11.57 -21.73 -9.68
N LEU A 188 12.53 -21.41 -8.82
CA LEU A 188 13.18 -20.10 -8.78
C LEU A 188 14.49 -20.20 -9.54
N ALA A 189 14.71 -19.30 -10.49
CA ALA A 189 15.99 -19.22 -11.17
C ALA A 189 16.41 -20.56 -11.85
N GLY A 190 15.47 -21.25 -12.49
CA GLY A 190 15.75 -22.49 -13.22
C GLY A 190 16.03 -23.73 -12.35
N ARG A 191 15.79 -23.69 -11.03
CA ARG A 191 15.80 -24.88 -10.17
C ARG A 191 14.53 -24.99 -9.32
N THR A 192 13.95 -26.19 -9.29
CA THR A 192 12.79 -26.52 -8.45
C THR A 192 13.16 -26.38 -6.98
N THR A 193 12.37 -25.65 -6.19
CA THR A 193 12.46 -25.59 -4.72
C THR A 193 12.04 -26.93 -4.09
N ARG A 194 12.72 -28.02 -4.45
CA ARG A 194 12.46 -29.36 -3.91
C ARG A 194 13.06 -29.56 -2.52
N HIS A 195 14.06 -28.77 -2.13
CA HIS A 195 14.71 -28.86 -0.83
C HIS A 195 14.72 -27.48 -0.16
N LEU A 196 13.54 -27.10 0.34
CA LEU A 196 13.48 -26.26 1.52
C LEU A 196 13.83 -27.17 2.70
N ALA A 197 15.01 -26.98 3.30
CA ALA A 197 15.29 -27.59 4.58
C ALA A 197 14.29 -27.08 5.63
N GLU A 198 14.07 -27.83 6.71
CA GLU A 198 13.13 -27.46 7.79
C GLU A 198 13.47 -26.10 8.44
N ASP A 199 14.69 -25.59 8.21
CA ASP A 199 15.18 -24.28 8.66
C ASP A 199 14.93 -23.11 7.67
N GLY A 200 14.18 -23.34 6.59
CA GLY A 200 13.85 -22.32 5.60
C GLY A 200 15.01 -21.89 4.68
N VAL A 201 16.15 -22.60 4.71
CA VAL A 201 17.30 -22.32 3.84
C VAL A 201 17.16 -23.03 2.49
N ILE A 202 17.33 -22.27 1.41
CA ILE A 202 17.47 -22.79 0.05
C ILE A 202 18.90 -22.51 -0.41
N THR A 203 19.64 -23.52 -0.88
CA THR A 203 20.96 -23.30 -1.49
C THR A 203 20.80 -23.30 -3.01
N ILE A 204 21.14 -22.19 -3.66
CA ILE A 204 21.06 -22.05 -5.12
C ILE A 204 22.46 -21.75 -5.67
N GLY A 205 22.79 -22.38 -6.81
CA GLY A 205 23.96 -22.01 -7.60
C GLY A 205 23.79 -20.63 -8.26
N PRO A 206 24.84 -20.09 -8.91
CA PRO A 206 24.76 -18.77 -9.52
C PRO A 206 23.71 -18.77 -10.65
N ASN A 207 22.88 -17.71 -10.74
CA ASN A 207 21.95 -17.53 -11.85
C ASN A 207 22.10 -16.15 -12.53
N PRO A 208 22.43 -16.11 -13.84
CA PRO A 208 22.56 -14.85 -14.58
C PRO A 208 21.24 -14.10 -14.83
N ALA A 209 20.08 -14.76 -14.80
CA ALA A 209 18.77 -14.17 -15.12
C ALA A 209 18.21 -13.22 -14.04
N ILE A 210 18.70 -13.34 -12.79
CA ILE A 210 18.29 -12.49 -11.66
C ILE A 210 19.51 -11.83 -10.99
N ALA A 211 20.67 -11.82 -11.67
CA ALA A 211 21.96 -11.36 -11.15
C ALA A 211 22.28 -11.84 -9.72
N ALA A 212 21.73 -12.99 -9.32
CA ALA A 212 21.81 -13.47 -7.96
C ALA A 212 23.07 -14.35 -7.81
N PRO A 213 23.98 -14.00 -6.89
CA PRO A 213 25.14 -14.84 -6.62
C PRO A 213 24.68 -16.20 -6.07
N ALA A 214 25.52 -17.22 -6.27
CA ALA A 214 25.37 -18.47 -5.52
C ALA A 214 25.30 -18.13 -4.02
N GLY A 215 24.55 -18.87 -3.21
CA GLY A 215 24.42 -18.54 -1.80
C GLY A 215 23.38 -19.35 -1.03
N LYS A 216 23.23 -19.03 0.25
CA LYS A 216 22.10 -19.46 1.09
C LYS A 216 21.00 -18.44 0.96
N TRP A 217 19.78 -18.90 0.73
CA TRP A 217 18.62 -18.06 0.52
C TRP A 217 17.64 -18.35 1.64
N ARG A 218 17.01 -17.31 2.19
CA ARG A 218 15.97 -17.45 3.21
C ARG A 218 14.83 -16.48 2.91
N ILE A 219 13.60 -16.92 3.14
CA ILE A 219 12.47 -15.99 3.13
C ILE A 219 12.39 -15.37 4.52
N ARG A 220 12.41 -14.04 4.59
CA ARG A 220 12.27 -13.29 5.83
C ARG A 220 10.98 -12.50 5.80
N ALA A 221 10.27 -12.46 6.92
CA ALA A 221 9.27 -11.43 7.12
C ALA A 221 9.92 -10.28 7.91
N ILE A 222 10.01 -9.11 7.29
CA ILE A 222 10.54 -7.92 7.95
C ILE A 222 9.43 -6.89 7.93
N ASN A 223 8.98 -6.51 9.12
CA ASN A 223 7.87 -5.60 9.32
C ASN A 223 6.71 -5.94 8.36
N GLY A 224 6.09 -7.11 8.41
CA GLY A 224 4.92 -7.41 7.57
C GLY A 224 5.13 -7.49 6.03
N PHE A 225 6.37 -7.44 5.54
CA PHE A 225 6.73 -7.70 4.15
C PHE A 225 7.60 -8.93 4.04
N ALA A 226 7.47 -9.68 2.94
CA ALA A 226 8.35 -10.80 2.69
C ALA A 226 9.52 -10.37 1.82
N PHE A 227 10.69 -10.83 2.20
CA PHE A 227 11.94 -10.60 1.50
C PHE A 227 12.63 -11.93 1.25
N LEU A 228 13.38 -11.98 0.17
CA LEU A 228 14.32 -13.04 -0.11
C LEU A 228 15.71 -12.54 0.30
N GLU A 229 16.21 -13.05 1.43
CA GLU A 229 17.58 -12.83 1.86
C GLU A 229 18.50 -13.79 1.10
N ILE A 230 19.56 -13.28 0.50
CA ILE A 230 20.60 -14.03 -0.19
C ILE A 230 21.92 -13.76 0.51
N THR A 231 22.47 -14.77 1.17
CA THR A 231 23.82 -14.76 1.75
C THR A 231 24.80 -15.41 0.78
N PRO A 232 25.63 -14.64 0.06
CA PRO A 232 26.66 -15.21 -0.81
C PRO A 232 27.76 -15.92 0.01
N PRO A 233 28.52 -16.87 -0.58
CA PRO A 233 29.66 -17.52 0.07
C PRO A 233 30.72 -16.55 0.59
N GLN A 234 30.84 -15.40 -0.09
CA GLN A 234 31.70 -14.29 0.26
C GLN A 234 30.91 -13.00 0.02
N GLY A 235 30.68 -12.22 1.07
CA GLY A 235 29.99 -10.94 1.02
C GLY A 235 28.83 -10.81 2.01
N ASP A 236 28.27 -9.61 2.09
CA ASP A 236 27.15 -9.31 2.97
C ASP A 236 25.83 -9.86 2.42
N PRO A 237 24.88 -10.25 3.30
CA PRO A 237 23.54 -10.62 2.90
C PRO A 237 22.85 -9.51 2.11
N LYS A 238 22.15 -9.86 1.04
CA LYS A 238 21.28 -8.96 0.28
C LYS A 238 19.82 -9.33 0.51
N LEU A 239 18.94 -8.35 0.60
CA LEU A 239 17.50 -8.56 0.66
C LEU A 239 16.85 -8.12 -0.65
N LEU A 240 16.02 -8.99 -1.22
CA LEU A 240 15.21 -8.69 -2.40
C LEU A 240 13.74 -8.69 -1.98
N SER A 241 12.94 -7.69 -2.39
CA SER A 241 11.51 -7.70 -2.06
C SER A 241 10.81 -8.88 -2.73
N LEU A 242 9.83 -9.49 -2.05
CA LEU A 242 8.92 -10.47 -2.64
C LEU A 242 7.54 -9.86 -2.76
N GLU A 243 7.07 -9.71 -3.99
CA GLU A 243 5.77 -9.10 -4.28
C GLU A 243 4.94 -10.05 -5.14
N GLN A 244 3.67 -10.23 -4.77
CA GLN A 244 2.73 -11.01 -5.57
C GLN A 244 1.82 -10.03 -6.31
N THR A 245 1.90 -10.02 -7.63
CA THR A 245 0.99 -9.27 -8.49
C THR A 245 0.03 -10.23 -9.21
N PRO A 246 -1.03 -9.71 -9.87
CA PRO A 246 -1.86 -10.53 -10.75
C PRO A 246 -1.08 -11.16 -11.91
N ALA A 247 0.00 -10.50 -12.37
CA ALA A 247 0.85 -10.98 -13.46
C ALA A 247 1.85 -12.07 -13.02
N GLY A 248 2.08 -12.21 -11.71
CA GLY A 248 2.95 -13.25 -11.18
C GLY A 248 3.74 -12.81 -9.95
N LEU A 249 4.77 -13.58 -9.65
CA LEU A 249 5.72 -13.27 -8.59
C LEU A 249 6.76 -12.28 -9.11
N LEU A 250 6.99 -11.21 -8.35
CA LEU A 250 8.12 -10.31 -8.56
C LEU A 250 9.16 -10.50 -7.45
N VAL A 251 10.42 -10.44 -7.82
CA VAL A 251 11.57 -10.37 -6.90
C VAL A 251 12.29 -9.05 -7.19
N ASP A 252 12.30 -8.13 -6.23
CA ASP A 252 12.85 -6.78 -6.40
C ASP A 252 12.28 -6.07 -7.65
N GLY A 253 10.96 -6.10 -7.79
CA GLY A 253 10.23 -5.55 -8.94
C GLY A 253 10.39 -6.32 -10.27
N SER A 254 11.26 -7.31 -10.35
CA SER A 254 11.50 -8.07 -11.58
C SER A 254 10.62 -9.32 -11.67
N PRO A 255 9.90 -9.55 -12.78
CA PRO A 255 9.03 -10.72 -12.91
C PRO A 255 9.83 -12.02 -12.98
N VAL A 256 9.40 -13.00 -12.19
CA VAL A 256 9.93 -14.36 -12.25
C VAL A 256 9.34 -15.06 -13.48
N THR A 257 10.04 -14.93 -14.61
CA THR A 257 9.54 -15.23 -15.97
C THR A 257 9.53 -16.72 -16.36
N LYS A 258 10.05 -17.63 -15.55
CA LYS A 258 9.99 -19.08 -15.83
C LYS A 258 9.60 -19.89 -14.60
N ILE A 259 8.37 -20.41 -14.64
CA ILE A 259 7.81 -21.40 -13.73
C ILE A 259 7.86 -22.73 -14.49
N TYR A 260 8.74 -23.65 -14.07
CA TYR A 260 8.67 -25.07 -14.44
C TYR A 260 8.35 -25.89 -13.21
#